data_AF-A0A3P3W5P0-F1
#
_entry.id   AF-A0A3P3W5P0-F1
#
_cell.length_a   1.000
_cell.length_b   1.000
_cell.length_c   1.000
_cell.angle_alpha   90.00
_cell.angle_beta   90.00
_cell.angle_gamma   90.00
#
_symmetry.space_group_name_H-M   'P 1'
#
loop_
_entity.id
_entity.type
_entity.pdbx_description
1 polymer ?
#
loop_
_entity_poly.entity_id
_entity_poly.type
_entity_poly.pdbx_seq_one_letter_code
_entity_poly.pdbx_strand_id
1 'polypeptide(L)' 'MKIYWFLILIGFFSSTSLFSQTSYKGFVDKNPYEMLIDIKSNSSPIATFVDTDKDEPFSIYGQIENNTLIFIEKDQLKM' A
#
# COMPACT_ATOMS: atom_id res chain seq x y z
N MET A 1 1.99 -31.84 28.73
CA MET A 1 2.99 -30.77 28.50
C MET A 1 3.08 -30.30 27.03
N LYS A 2 2.85 -31.15 26.02
CA LYS A 2 2.97 -30.76 24.59
C LYS A 2 1.93 -29.74 24.08
N ILE A 3 0.72 -29.72 24.65
CA ILE A 3 -0.38 -28.84 24.20
C ILE A 3 -0.12 -27.35 24.51
N TYR A 4 0.58 -27.06 25.61
CA TYR A 4 0.86 -25.69 26.03
C TYR A 4 1.83 -25.00 25.07
N TRP A 5 2.82 -25.72 24.55
CA TRP A 5 3.72 -25.23 23.51
C TRP A 5 2.97 -24.88 22.22
N PHE A 6 1.95 -25.66 21.88
CA PHE A 6 1.11 -25.41 20.71
C PHE A 6 0.25 -24.16 20.88
N LEU A 7 -0.31 -23.94 22.08
CA LEU A 7 -1.09 -22.74 22.40
C LEU A 7 -0.23 -21.46 22.42
N ILE A 8 0.99 -21.55 22.94
CA ILE A 8 1.96 -20.43 22.91
C ILE A 8 2.28 -20.09 21.45
N LEU A 9 2.54 -21.09 20.60
CA LEU A 9 2.82 -20.88 19.19
C LEU A 9 1.67 -20.17 18.45
N ILE A 10 0.42 -20.59 18.68
CA ILE A 10 -0.77 -19.95 18.07
C ILE A 10 -0.93 -18.49 18.50
N GLY A 11 -0.70 -18.19 19.79
CA GLY A 11 -0.77 -16.82 20.31
C GLY A 11 0.25 -15.88 19.67
N PHE A 12 1.43 -16.38 19.30
CA PHE A 12 2.44 -15.61 18.57
C PHE A 12 2.05 -15.28 17.12
N PHE A 13 1.29 -16.15 16.44
CA PHE A 13 0.86 -15.88 15.08
C PHE A 13 -0.31 -14.89 15.01
N SER A 14 -1.20 -14.89 16.02
CA SER A 14 -2.36 -14.00 16.06
C SER A 14 -2.03 -12.51 16.31
N SER A 15 -0.82 -12.19 16.74
CA SER A 15 -0.39 -10.80 17.01
C SER A 15 0.28 -10.12 15.81
N THR A 16 0.38 -10.79 14.66
CA THR A 16 0.98 -10.16 13.48
C THR A 16 -0.04 -9.24 12.82
N SER A 17 0.14 -7.94 13.00
CA SER A 17 -0.50 -6.93 12.17
C SER A 17 0.01 -7.11 10.74
N LEU A 18 -0.87 -7.58 9.84
CA LEU A 18 -0.57 -7.74 8.42
C LEU A 18 -0.43 -6.35 7.78
N PHE A 19 0.80 -5.85 7.75
CA PHE A 19 1.17 -4.71 6.91
C PHE A 19 1.66 -5.26 5.59
N SER A 20 0.95 -4.95 4.51
CA SER A 20 1.42 -5.24 3.16
C SER A 20 1.95 -3.95 2.56
N GLN A 21 3.26 -3.89 2.38
CA GLN A 21 3.91 -2.88 1.56
C GLN A 21 4.25 -3.51 0.21
N THR A 22 3.91 -2.84 -0.87
CA THR A 22 4.35 -3.22 -2.21
C THR A 22 4.90 -1.99 -2.92
N SER A 23 5.88 -2.19 -3.80
CA SER A 23 6.43 -1.12 -4.64
C SER A 23 6.25 -1.47 -6.11
N TYR A 24 5.90 -0.46 -6.89
CA TYR A 24 5.78 -0.55 -8.33
C TYR A 24 6.69 0.51 -8.95
N LYS A 25 7.62 0.09 -9.81
CA LYS A 25 8.41 1.00 -10.64
C LYS A 25 7.93 0.85 -12.08
N GLY A 26 7.61 1.97 -12.71
CA GLY A 26 7.10 1.98 -14.07
C GLY A 26 7.19 3.36 -14.69
N PHE A 27 6.53 3.52 -15.83
CA PHE A 27 6.45 4.80 -16.53
C PHE A 27 4.99 5.23 -16.61
N VAL A 28 4.74 6.51 -16.37
CA VAL A 28 3.49 7.17 -16.75
C VAL A 28 3.86 8.16 -17.84
N ASP A 29 3.33 7.93 -19.05
CA ASP A 29 3.80 8.55 -20.29
C ASP A 29 5.32 8.37 -20.48
N LYS A 30 6.11 9.44 -20.32
CA LYS A 30 7.57 9.44 -20.52
C LYS A 30 8.37 9.45 -19.22
N ASN A 31 7.73 9.69 -18.09
CA ASN A 31 8.44 9.91 -16.83
C ASN A 31 8.47 8.62 -15.99
N PRO A 32 9.64 8.24 -15.45
CA PRO A 32 9.76 7.10 -14.54
C PRO A 32 9.19 7.45 -13.16
N TYR A 33 8.27 6.62 -12.68
CA TYR A 33 7.66 6.73 -11.37
C TYR A 33 7.95 5.51 -10.51
N GLU A 34 8.25 5.75 -9.24
CA GLU A 34 8.23 4.75 -8.18
C GLU A 34 7.02 5.01 -7.29
N MET A 35 6.13 4.02 -7.20
CA MET A 35 4.94 4.04 -6.36
C MET A 35 5.14 3.10 -5.18
N LEU A 36 5.10 3.64 -3.98
CA LEU A 36 5.10 2.90 -2.72
C LEU A 36 3.68 2.82 -2.19
N ILE A 37 3.14 1.61 -2.10
CA ILE A 37 1.79 1.37 -1.59
C ILE A 37 1.90 0.84 -0.17
N ASP A 38 1.27 1.54 0.78
CA ASP A 38 1.07 1.11 2.16
C ASP A 38 -0.41 0.74 2.36
N ILE A 39 -0.67 -0.55 2.61
CA ILE A 39 -2.01 -1.07 2.92
C ILE A 39 -2.05 -1.48 4.39
N LYS A 40 -2.76 -0.70 5.20
CA LYS A 40 -3.07 -1.05 6.59
C LYS A 40 -4.49 -1.60 6.65
N SER A 41 -4.70 -2.68 7.40
CA SER A 41 -5.99 -3.39 7.44
C SER A 41 -7.19 -2.53 7.85
N ASN A 42 -6.94 -1.37 8.47
CA ASN A 42 -7.97 -0.51 9.06
C ASN A 42 -7.94 0.94 8.55
N SER A 43 -7.19 1.23 7.48
CA SER A 43 -7.16 2.57 6.89
C SER A 43 -7.29 2.52 5.37
N SER A 44 -7.68 3.64 4.77
CA SER A 44 -7.55 3.80 3.33
C SER A 44 -6.08 3.53 2.92
N PRO A 45 -5.85 2.74 1.86
CA PRO A 45 -4.51 2.51 1.35
C PRO A 45 -3.91 3.83 0.87
N ILE A 46 -2.62 4.01 1.09
CA ILE A 46 -1.90 5.22 0.68
C ILE A 46 -0.88 4.81 -0.37
N ALA A 47 -0.87 5.50 -1.50
CA ALA A 47 0.23 5.42 -2.46
C ALA A 47 1.05 6.71 -2.37
N THR A 48 2.35 6.56 -2.18
CA THR A 48 3.32 7.65 -2.33
C THR A 48 4.00 7.48 -3.67
N PHE A 49 3.91 8.49 -4.52
CA PHE A 49 4.63 8.57 -5.77
C PHE A 49 5.90 9.37 -5.58
N VAL A 50 6.98 8.81 -6.07
CA VAL A 50 8.26 9.48 -6.24
C VAL A 50 8.46 9.56 -7.76
N ASP A 51 8.33 10.78 -8.30
CA ASP A 51 8.81 11.07 -9.64
C ASP A 51 10.33 11.04 -9.56
N THR A 52 10.98 10.23 -10.39
CA THR A 52 12.45 10.14 -10.31
C THR A 52 13.12 11.44 -10.77
N ASP A 53 12.38 12.26 -11.53
CA ASP A 53 12.87 13.51 -12.13
C ASP A 53 12.35 14.78 -11.41
N LYS A 54 11.43 14.65 -10.44
CA LYS A 54 10.96 15.78 -9.62
C LYS A 54 11.29 15.54 -8.15
N ASP A 55 11.85 16.56 -7.50
CA ASP A 55 12.36 16.47 -6.12
C ASP A 55 11.27 16.27 -5.05
N GLU A 56 9.98 16.43 -5.37
CA GLU A 56 8.90 16.37 -4.39
C GLU A 56 8.02 15.13 -4.57
N PRO A 57 8.04 14.18 -3.60
CA PRO A 57 7.10 13.07 -3.60
C PRO A 57 5.69 13.58 -3.26
N PHE A 58 4.69 12.99 -3.88
CA PHE A 58 3.29 13.28 -3.57
C PHE A 58 2.55 12.01 -3.14
N SER A 59 1.55 12.15 -2.29
CA SER A 59 0.77 11.01 -1.78
C SER A 59 -0.69 11.13 -2.20
N ILE A 60 -1.27 10.01 -2.61
CA ILE A 60 -2.70 9.89 -2.89
C ILE A 60 -3.33 8.82 -2.00
N TYR A 61 -4.59 9.03 -1.67
CA TYR A 61 -5.40 8.03 -0.98
C TYR A 61 -6.10 7.17 -2.02
N GLY A 62 -5.94 5.85 -1.88
CA GLY A 62 -6.62 4.87 -2.70
C GLY A 62 -7.88 4.34 -2.02
N GLN A 63 -8.65 3.59 -2.81
CA GLN A 63 -9.81 2.84 -2.34
C GLN A 63 -9.71 1.39 -2.83
N ILE A 64 -10.31 0.47 -2.08
CA ILE A 64 -10.40 -0.95 -2.47
C ILE A 64 -11.84 -1.21 -2.91
N GLU A 65 -12.02 -1.53 -4.19
CA GLU A 65 -13.31 -1.91 -4.77
C GLU A 65 -13.17 -3.27 -5.45
N ASN A 66 -14.04 -4.23 -5.13
CA ASN A 66 -14.02 -5.58 -5.74
C ASN A 66 -12.62 -6.23 -5.77
N ASN A 67 -11.90 -6.17 -4.65
CA ASN A 67 -10.54 -6.72 -4.52
C ASN A 67 -9.48 -6.04 -5.43
N THR A 68 -9.81 -4.87 -5.99
CA THR A 68 -8.95 -4.04 -6.83
C THR A 68 -8.58 -2.78 -6.07
N LEU A 69 -7.28 -2.49 -5.99
CA LEU A 69 -6.76 -1.26 -5.40
C LEU A 69 -6.75 -0.16 -6.46
N ILE A 70 -7.53 0.90 -6.22
CA ILE A 70 -7.72 1.98 -7.17
C ILE A 70 -7.14 3.27 -6.59
N PHE A 71 -6.29 3.90 -7.38
CA PHE A 71 -5.58 5.13 -7.10
C PHE A 71 -5.96 6.15 -8.17
N ILE A 72 -6.62 7.24 -7.78
CA ILE A 72 -7.09 8.28 -8.70
C ILE A 72 -6.34 9.56 -8.37
N GLU A 73 -5.48 10.00 -9.29
CA GLU A 73 -4.90 11.33 -9.25
C GLU A 73 -6.02 12.35 -9.44
N LYS A 74 -6.14 13.32 -8.51
CA LYS A 74 -7.28 14.25 -8.47
C LYS A 74 -7.29 15.27 -9.62
N ASP A 75 -6.34 15.19 -10.55
CA ASP A 75 -6.03 16.30 -11.43
C ASP A 75 -6.47 16.12 -12.88
N GLN A 76 -7.69 15.61 -13.12
CA GLN A 76 -8.38 15.72 -14.42
C GLN A 76 -9.92 15.81 -14.35
N LEU A 77 -10.53 16.25 -13.24
CA LEU A 77 -11.90 16.79 -13.31
C LEU A 77 -11.83 18.25 -13.78
N LYS A 78 -11.48 18.46 -15.05
CA LYS A 78 -11.82 19.72 -15.73
C LYS A 78 -13.33 19.71 -15.95
N MET A 79 -14.06 20.43 -15.10
CA MET A 79 -15.36 20.98 -15.49
C MET A 79 -15.15 22.12 -16.48
#